data_AF-A0A817T600-F1
#
_entry.id   AF-A0A817T600-F1
#
_cell.length_a   1.000
_cell.length_b   1.000
_cell.length_c   1.000
_cell.angle_alpha   90.00
_cell.angle_beta   90.00
_cell.angle_gamma   90.00
#
_symmetry.space_group_name_H-M   'P 1'
#
loop_
_entity.id
_entity.type
_entity.pdbx_description
1 polymer ?
#
loop_
_entity_poly.entity_id
_entity_poly.type
_entity_poly.pdbx_seq_one_letter_code
_entity_poly.pdbx_strand_id
1 'polypeptide(L)'
;MSLNSTTAMVTSTQVTNTIAILNLLLERFVNHLPLIFVILGLVGFIGNALTFIQTELRSNTCCLYLLLGSIIDATVLLFNTLPLYLTSRYKIDANLSWNFATNITEANEKILIAQSLIRAPFSELALPIAKLFNEHMKYSKNDDLRYIFGRLALGVNSNNTEDATAKVCEPNDSNKCYTLAPYLERLMQIEKDYDRLIWAWKGWHDGCGNQVHPVYLSYVDLLNKNVKENG
;
A
#
# COMPACT_ATOMS: atom_id res chain seq x y z
N MET A 1 53.78 -21.05 -23.03
CA MET A 1 52.53 -21.79 -23.31
C MET A 1 51.45 -21.18 -22.43
N SER A 2 50.83 -20.09 -22.91
CA SER A 2 49.88 -19.26 -22.18
C SER A 2 48.50 -19.37 -22.84
N LEU A 3 47.69 -20.30 -22.37
CA LEU A 3 46.27 -20.43 -22.68
C LEU A 3 45.57 -20.60 -21.33
N ASN A 4 44.67 -19.66 -20.97
CA ASN A 4 43.52 -19.83 -20.04
C ASN A 4 43.04 -18.56 -19.31
N SER A 5 43.37 -17.35 -19.75
CA SER A 5 42.82 -16.12 -19.14
C SER A 5 41.60 -15.56 -19.87
N THR A 6 41.53 -15.66 -21.21
CA THR A 6 40.43 -15.12 -22.03
C THR A 6 39.19 -16.02 -22.06
N THR A 7 39.34 -17.34 -22.09
CA THR A 7 38.21 -18.30 -22.06
C THR A 7 37.48 -18.31 -20.71
N ALA A 8 38.18 -18.11 -19.60
CA ALA A 8 37.58 -18.00 -18.27
C ALA A 8 36.82 -16.66 -18.08
N MET A 9 37.34 -15.55 -18.61
CA MET A 9 36.62 -14.27 -18.57
C MET A 9 35.35 -14.30 -19.42
N VAL A 10 35.40 -14.81 -20.66
CA VAL A 10 34.24 -14.87 -21.58
C VAL A 10 33.11 -15.75 -21.04
N THR A 11 33.45 -16.86 -20.37
CA THR A 11 32.45 -17.73 -19.74
C THR A 11 31.80 -17.07 -18.53
N SER A 12 32.56 -16.37 -17.68
CA SER A 12 31.98 -15.61 -16.55
C SER A 12 31.02 -14.49 -17.00
N THR A 13 31.33 -13.79 -18.11
CA THR A 13 30.48 -12.71 -18.64
C THR A 13 29.20 -13.26 -19.26
N GLN A 14 29.27 -14.37 -19.99
CA GLN A 14 28.08 -15.00 -20.55
C GLN A 14 27.15 -15.57 -19.47
N VAL A 15 27.70 -16.17 -18.40
CA VAL A 15 26.92 -16.64 -17.25
C VAL A 15 26.25 -15.47 -16.53
N THR A 16 26.96 -14.36 -16.33
CA THR A 16 26.39 -13.16 -15.69
C THR A 16 25.26 -12.55 -16.54
N ASN A 17 25.43 -12.49 -17.87
CA ASN A 17 24.40 -12.00 -18.79
C ASN A 17 23.17 -12.91 -18.86
N THR A 18 23.36 -14.23 -18.83
CA THR A 18 22.23 -15.19 -18.82
C THR A 18 21.46 -15.13 -17.52
N ILE A 19 22.12 -14.99 -16.36
CA ILE A 19 21.45 -14.77 -15.07
C ILE A 19 20.66 -13.46 -15.09
N ALA A 20 21.22 -12.38 -15.65
CA ALA A 20 20.53 -11.10 -15.78
C ALA A 20 19.27 -11.21 -16.67
N ILE A 21 19.36 -11.89 -17.81
CA ILE A 21 18.22 -12.14 -18.70
C ILE A 21 17.16 -13.00 -17.99
N LEU A 22 17.58 -14.05 -17.27
CA LEU A 22 16.66 -14.91 -16.55
C LEU A 22 15.91 -14.14 -15.45
N ASN A 23 16.61 -13.30 -14.69
CA ASN A 23 16.01 -12.44 -13.68
C ASN A 23 15.01 -11.45 -14.29
N LEU A 24 15.35 -10.85 -15.43
CA LEU A 24 14.43 -9.95 -16.16
C LEU A 24 13.17 -10.69 -16.65
N LEU A 25 13.32 -11.91 -17.16
CA LEU A 25 12.20 -12.74 -17.58
C LEU A 25 11.34 -13.16 -16.38
N LEU A 26 11.97 -13.53 -15.26
CA LEU A 26 11.28 -13.91 -14.03
C LEU A 26 10.50 -12.72 -13.46
N GLU A 27 11.12 -11.55 -13.38
CA GLU A 27 10.50 -10.30 -12.94
C GLU A 27 9.28 -9.95 -13.83
N ARG A 28 9.45 -10.05 -15.15
CA ARG A 28 8.35 -9.80 -16.09
C ARG A 28 7.20 -10.79 -15.92
N PHE A 29 7.51 -12.06 -15.70
CA PHE A 29 6.53 -13.11 -15.46
C PHE A 29 5.75 -12.87 -14.16
N VAL A 30 6.45 -12.63 -13.05
CA VAL A 30 5.84 -12.34 -11.74
C VAL A 30 4.92 -11.13 -11.83
N ASN A 31 5.34 -10.08 -12.54
CA ASN A 31 4.53 -8.89 -12.74
C ASN A 31 3.24 -9.15 -13.52
N HIS A 32 3.16 -10.15 -14.40
CA HIS A 32 1.97 -10.45 -15.20
C HIS A 32 1.12 -11.61 -14.62
N LEU A 33 1.63 -12.29 -13.59
CA LEU A 33 0.97 -13.42 -12.93
C LEU A 33 -0.49 -13.15 -12.51
N PRO A 34 -0.85 -11.99 -11.93
CA PRO A 34 -2.24 -11.72 -11.54
C PRO A 34 -3.19 -11.67 -12.74
N LEU A 35 -2.76 -11.06 -13.85
CA LEU A 35 -3.53 -11.00 -15.09
C LEU A 35 -3.71 -12.40 -15.69
N ILE A 36 -2.67 -13.23 -15.64
CA ILE A 36 -2.73 -14.62 -16.10
C ILE A 36 -3.78 -15.40 -15.29
N PHE A 37 -3.82 -15.25 -13.97
CA PHE A 37 -4.85 -15.90 -13.14
C PHE A 37 -6.26 -15.41 -13.44
N VAL A 38 -6.46 -14.12 -13.71
CA VAL A 38 -7.76 -13.60 -14.14
C VAL A 38 -8.20 -14.25 -15.46
N ILE A 39 -7.30 -14.35 -16.45
CA ILE A 39 -7.60 -14.97 -17.75
C ILE A 39 -7.94 -16.47 -17.57
N LEU A 40 -7.11 -17.21 -16.83
CA LEU A 40 -7.34 -18.63 -16.57
C LEU A 40 -8.65 -18.87 -15.80
N GLY A 41 -8.95 -18.03 -14.81
CA GLY A 41 -10.19 -18.08 -14.05
C GLY A 41 -11.42 -17.83 -14.94
N LEU A 42 -11.35 -16.87 -15.86
CA LEU A 42 -12.42 -16.60 -16.83
C LEU A 42 -12.64 -17.78 -17.79
N VAL A 43 -11.56 -18.38 -18.29
CA VAL A 43 -11.63 -19.58 -19.13
C VAL A 43 -12.27 -20.74 -18.38
N GLY A 44 -11.88 -20.96 -17.12
CA GLY A 44 -12.48 -21.99 -16.25
C GLY A 44 -13.97 -21.74 -15.98
N PHE A 45 -14.35 -20.49 -15.71
CA PHE A 45 -15.76 -20.11 -15.53
C PHE A 45 -16.60 -20.36 -16.78
N ILE A 46 -16.10 -19.98 -17.96
CA ILE A 46 -16.78 -20.24 -19.23
C ILE A 46 -16.91 -21.75 -19.47
N GLY A 47 -15.88 -22.53 -19.19
CA GLY A 47 -15.95 -24.00 -19.29
C GLY A 47 -17.05 -24.60 -18.41
N ASN A 48 -17.15 -24.16 -17.16
CA ASN A 48 -18.21 -24.59 -16.24
C ASN A 48 -19.60 -24.12 -16.68
N ALA A 49 -19.73 -22.89 -17.19
CA ALA A 49 -20.98 -22.35 -17.71
C ALA A 49 -21.47 -23.14 -18.93
N LEU A 50 -20.58 -23.50 -19.85
CA LEU A 50 -20.89 -24.34 -21.02
C LEU A 50 -21.34 -25.74 -20.60
N THR A 51 -20.64 -26.34 -19.63
CA THR A 51 -21.00 -27.65 -19.06
C THR A 51 -22.40 -27.63 -18.42
N PHE A 52 -22.79 -26.51 -17.81
CA PHE A 52 -24.12 -26.32 -17.23
C PHE A 52 -25.23 -26.17 -18.28
N ILE A 53 -24.96 -25.51 -19.41
CA ILE A 53 -25.94 -25.28 -20.49
C ILE A 53 -26.25 -26.60 -21.23
N GLN A 54 -25.29 -27.53 -21.33
CA GLN A 54 -25.49 -28.82 -21.98
C GLN A 54 -26.22 -29.82 -21.06
N THR A 55 -27.47 -30.14 -21.39
CA THR A 55 -28.34 -31.05 -20.64
C THR A 55 -27.78 -32.47 -20.47
N GLU A 56 -26.97 -32.94 -21.44
CA GLU A 56 -26.34 -34.27 -21.44
C GLU A 56 -25.16 -34.40 -20.45
N LEU A 57 -24.46 -33.29 -20.16
CA LEU A 57 -23.32 -33.27 -19.23
C LEU A 57 -23.73 -32.89 -17.79
N ARG A 58 -25.02 -32.60 -17.57
CA ARG A 58 -25.61 -32.20 -16.30
C ARG A 58 -25.76 -33.41 -15.36
N SER A 59 -24.67 -33.85 -14.74
CA SER A 59 -24.72 -34.84 -13.67
C SER A 59 -25.08 -34.16 -12.33
N ASN A 60 -26.37 -33.89 -12.12
CA ASN A 60 -26.98 -33.47 -10.84
C ASN A 60 -26.22 -32.38 -10.03
N THR A 61 -26.56 -32.21 -8.74
CA THR A 61 -26.17 -31.11 -7.84
C THR A 61 -24.68 -30.70 -7.87
N CYS A 62 -23.76 -31.61 -8.24
CA CYS A 62 -22.33 -31.34 -8.35
C CYS A 62 -21.99 -30.23 -9.38
N CYS A 63 -22.61 -30.23 -10.57
CA CYS A 63 -22.37 -29.20 -11.59
C CYS A 63 -22.83 -27.80 -11.12
N LEU A 64 -23.88 -27.73 -10.31
CA LEU A 64 -24.36 -26.48 -9.73
C LEU A 64 -23.37 -25.94 -8.69
N TYR A 65 -22.82 -26.79 -7.82
CA TYR A 65 -21.78 -26.39 -6.85
C TYR A 65 -20.48 -25.96 -7.53
N LEU A 66 -20.06 -26.65 -8.60
CA LEU A 66 -18.88 -26.27 -9.38
C LEU A 66 -19.06 -24.92 -10.09
N LEU A 67 -20.24 -24.68 -10.67
CA LEU A 67 -20.56 -23.38 -11.28
C LEU A 67 -20.60 -22.26 -10.24
N LEU A 68 -21.29 -22.47 -9.12
CA LEU A 68 -21.36 -21.50 -8.02
C LEU A 68 -19.97 -21.20 -7.43
N GLY A 69 -19.14 -22.23 -7.23
CA GLY A 69 -17.75 -22.05 -6.79
C GLY A 69 -16.94 -21.23 -7.79
N SER A 70 -17.05 -21.53 -9.07
CA SER A 70 -16.35 -20.78 -10.13
C SER A 70 -16.84 -19.34 -10.28
N ILE A 71 -18.12 -19.06 -10.01
CA ILE A 71 -18.65 -17.68 -9.93
C ILE A 71 -17.99 -16.95 -8.77
N ILE A 72 -17.92 -17.57 -7.59
CA ILE A 72 -17.27 -16.98 -6.41
C ILE A 72 -15.80 -16.69 -6.73
N ASP A 73 -15.07 -17.64 -7.30
CA ASP A 73 -13.66 -17.45 -7.68
C ASP A 73 -13.47 -16.32 -8.70
N ALA A 74 -14.32 -16.26 -9.73
CA ALA A 74 -14.31 -15.18 -10.72
C ALA A 74 -14.60 -13.81 -10.08
N THR A 75 -15.53 -13.75 -9.12
CA THR A 75 -15.81 -12.50 -8.39
C THR A 75 -14.64 -12.07 -7.51
N VAL A 76 -13.99 -13.00 -6.80
CA VAL A 76 -12.80 -12.70 -5.99
C VAL A 76 -11.65 -12.18 -6.87
N LEU A 77 -11.41 -12.82 -8.02
CA LEU A 77 -10.38 -12.37 -8.96
C LEU A 77 -10.69 -10.98 -9.53
N LEU A 78 -11.95 -10.70 -9.88
CA LEU A 78 -12.37 -9.43 -10.47
C LEU A 78 -12.35 -8.26 -9.47
N PHE A 79 -12.81 -8.48 -8.24
CA PHE A 79 -13.00 -7.41 -7.26
C PHE A 79 -11.82 -7.23 -6.30
N ASN A 80 -11.03 -8.27 -6.04
CA ASN A 80 -9.90 -8.17 -5.11
C ASN A 80 -8.55 -8.15 -5.86
N THR A 81 -8.32 -9.10 -6.76
CA THR A 81 -6.99 -9.30 -7.37
C THR A 81 -6.71 -8.32 -8.51
N LEU A 82 -7.66 -8.16 -9.44
CA LEU A 82 -7.48 -7.30 -10.60
C LEU A 82 -7.27 -5.81 -10.24
N PRO A 83 -8.06 -5.20 -9.34
CA PRO A 83 -7.90 -3.78 -9.00
C PRO A 83 -6.54 -3.50 -8.38
N LEU A 84 -6.06 -4.38 -7.49
CA LEU A 84 -4.73 -4.25 -6.89
C LEU A 84 -3.60 -4.33 -7.91
N TYR A 85 -3.70 -5.27 -8.86
CA TYR A 85 -2.74 -5.36 -9.96
C TYR A 85 -2.68 -4.06 -10.76
N LEU A 86 -3.85 -3.52 -11.15
CA LEU A 86 -3.93 -2.27 -11.92
C LEU A 86 -3.38 -1.09 -11.12
N THR A 87 -3.76 -0.95 -9.85
CA THR A 87 -3.26 0.07 -8.94
C THR A 87 -1.74 0.07 -8.85
N SER A 88 -1.12 -1.10 -8.65
CA SER A 88 0.33 -1.25 -8.62
C SER A 88 0.97 -0.92 -9.96
N ARG A 89 0.44 -1.49 -11.06
CA ARG A 89 1.00 -1.35 -12.40
C ARG A 89 1.05 0.09 -12.87
N TYR A 90 -0.01 0.84 -12.61
CA TYR A 90 -0.15 2.25 -13.00
C TYR A 90 0.25 3.23 -11.90
N LYS A 91 0.78 2.74 -10.76
CA LYS A 91 1.21 3.54 -9.62
C LYS A 91 0.13 4.53 -9.12
N ILE A 92 -1.12 4.07 -9.10
CA ILE A 92 -2.28 4.92 -8.82
C ILE A 92 -2.20 5.54 -7.41
N ASP A 93 -1.82 4.77 -6.39
CA ASP A 93 -1.78 5.30 -5.01
C ASP A 93 -0.72 6.39 -4.85
N ALA A 94 0.43 6.25 -5.51
CA ALA A 94 1.50 7.24 -5.44
C ALA A 94 1.03 8.56 -6.06
N ASN A 95 0.34 8.49 -7.19
CA ASN A 95 -0.22 9.66 -7.86
C ASN A 95 -1.33 10.32 -7.01
N LEU A 96 -2.25 9.53 -6.45
CA LEU A 96 -3.32 10.06 -5.59
C LEU A 96 -2.76 10.69 -4.31
N SER A 97 -1.77 10.04 -3.68
CA SER A 97 -1.08 10.58 -2.50
C SER A 97 -0.37 11.88 -2.82
N TRP A 98 0.31 11.97 -3.98
CA TRP A 98 0.96 13.19 -4.43
C TRP A 98 -0.05 14.32 -4.71
N ASN A 99 -1.14 14.01 -5.41
CA ASN A 99 -2.19 14.98 -5.70
C ASN A 99 -2.85 15.52 -4.41
N PHE A 100 -3.06 14.66 -3.42
CA PHE A 100 -3.56 15.08 -2.12
C PHE A 100 -2.54 15.96 -1.37
N ALA A 101 -1.28 15.52 -1.30
CA ALA A 101 -0.23 16.26 -0.60
C ALA A 101 0.09 17.63 -1.23
N THR A 102 -0.04 17.76 -2.55
CA THR A 102 0.18 19.02 -3.27
C THR A 102 -1.07 19.90 -3.34
N ASN A 103 -2.26 19.33 -3.19
CA ASN A 103 -3.53 20.03 -3.23
C ASN A 103 -4.52 19.42 -2.22
N ILE A 104 -4.42 19.88 -0.97
CA ILE A 104 -5.23 19.39 0.14
C ILE A 104 -6.67 19.92 -0.01
N THR A 105 -7.55 19.08 -0.53
CA THR A 105 -8.99 19.37 -0.69
C THR A 105 -9.81 18.16 -0.27
N GLU A 106 -11.05 18.40 0.17
CA GLU A 106 -11.99 17.33 0.55
C GLU A 106 -12.23 16.34 -0.61
N ALA A 107 -12.23 16.83 -1.85
CA ALA A 107 -12.38 15.97 -3.03
C ALA A 107 -11.20 15.01 -3.20
N ASN A 108 -9.96 15.51 -3.07
CA ASN A 108 -8.76 14.68 -3.18
C ASN A 108 -8.64 13.71 -2.00
N GLU A 109 -9.04 14.13 -0.79
CA GLU A 109 -9.10 13.28 0.39
C GLU A 109 -10.06 12.11 0.20
N LYS A 110 -11.29 12.38 -0.27
CA LYS A 110 -12.30 11.34 -0.54
C LYS A 110 -11.81 10.31 -1.56
N ILE A 111 -11.12 10.75 -2.61
CA ILE A 111 -10.56 9.84 -3.62
C ILE A 111 -9.45 8.98 -2.99
N LEU A 112 -8.57 9.57 -2.17
CA LEU A 112 -7.50 8.83 -1.48
C LEU A 112 -8.07 7.78 -0.50
N ILE A 113 -9.12 8.13 0.25
CA ILE A 113 -9.80 7.20 1.16
C ILE A 113 -10.53 6.10 0.37
N ALA A 114 -11.23 6.43 -0.72
CA ALA A 114 -11.88 5.44 -1.56
C ALA A 114 -10.88 4.42 -2.11
N GLN A 115 -9.68 4.88 -2.49
CA GLN A 115 -8.60 4.02 -2.95
C GLN A 115 -8.08 3.08 -1.84
N SER A 116 -7.96 3.55 -0.60
CA SER A 116 -7.53 2.69 0.51
C SER A 116 -8.56 1.61 0.85
N LEU A 117 -9.86 1.92 0.68
CA LEU A 117 -10.95 0.95 0.86
C LEU A 117 -10.93 -0.18 -0.18
N ILE A 118 -10.47 0.07 -1.41
CA ILE A 118 -10.31 -0.99 -2.43
C ILE A 118 -9.25 -2.03 -1.99
N ARG A 119 -8.24 -1.60 -1.23
CA ARG A 119 -7.18 -2.49 -0.75
C ARG A 119 -7.56 -3.27 0.50
N ALA A 120 -8.43 -2.71 1.34
CA ALA A 120 -8.74 -3.26 2.65
C ALA A 120 -9.20 -4.75 2.60
N PRO A 121 -10.12 -5.19 1.72
CA PRO A 121 -10.58 -6.58 1.68
C PRO A 121 -9.47 -7.58 1.38
N PHE A 122 -8.57 -7.23 0.46
CA PHE A 122 -7.42 -8.08 0.16
C PHE A 122 -6.45 -8.12 1.33
N SER A 123 -6.18 -6.98 1.97
CA SER A 123 -5.34 -6.95 3.16
C SER A 123 -5.94 -7.85 4.26
N GLU A 124 -7.26 -7.83 4.48
CA GLU A 124 -7.93 -8.74 5.43
C GLU A 124 -7.78 -10.22 5.07
N LEU A 125 -7.94 -10.58 3.79
CA LEU A 125 -7.78 -11.96 3.30
C LEU A 125 -6.32 -12.44 3.35
N ALA A 126 -5.38 -11.56 3.01
CA ALA A 126 -3.96 -11.88 2.93
C ALA A 126 -3.29 -11.90 4.30
N LEU A 127 -3.81 -11.17 5.28
CA LEU A 127 -3.19 -10.99 6.59
C LEU A 127 -3.01 -12.30 7.37
N PRO A 128 -4.00 -13.22 7.49
CA PRO A 128 -3.81 -14.51 8.15
C PRO A 128 -2.73 -15.36 7.48
N ILE A 129 -2.70 -15.36 6.14
CA ILE A 129 -1.70 -16.09 5.34
C ILE A 129 -0.31 -15.49 5.58
N ALA A 130 -0.21 -14.15 5.55
CA ALA A 130 1.02 -13.44 5.80
C ALA A 130 1.55 -13.69 7.23
N LYS A 131 0.68 -13.74 8.25
CA LYS A 131 1.05 -14.09 9.63
C LYS A 131 1.60 -15.51 9.74
N LEU A 132 0.86 -16.51 9.24
CA LEU A 132 1.29 -17.92 9.19
C LEU A 132 2.65 -18.08 8.50
N PHE A 133 2.84 -17.37 7.38
CA PHE A 133 4.07 -17.40 6.63
C PHE A 133 5.21 -16.67 7.36
N ASN A 134 4.93 -15.54 8.02
CA ASN A 134 5.89 -14.78 8.81
C ASN A 134 6.43 -15.59 10.01
N GLU A 135 5.58 -16.37 10.69
CA GLU A 135 6.02 -17.29 11.74
C GLU A 135 7.04 -18.32 11.22
N HIS A 136 6.81 -18.87 10.03
CA HIS A 136 7.74 -19.79 9.36
C HIS A 136 9.02 -19.08 8.90
N MET A 137 8.89 -17.84 8.43
CA MET A 137 10.00 -17.03 7.90
C MET A 137 10.80 -16.29 8.98
N LYS A 138 10.41 -16.38 10.25
CA LYS A 138 11.13 -15.80 11.40
C LYS A 138 12.61 -16.21 11.47
N TYR A 139 12.95 -17.39 10.95
CA TYR A 139 14.31 -17.91 10.88
C TYR A 139 14.96 -17.79 9.48
N SER A 140 14.29 -17.11 8.55
CA SER A 140 14.83 -16.87 7.21
C SER A 140 16.10 -16.03 7.29
N LYS A 141 17.15 -16.48 6.60
CA LYS A 141 18.42 -15.74 6.44
C LYS A 141 18.32 -14.60 5.41
N ASN A 142 17.19 -14.45 4.72
CA ASN A 142 16.98 -13.40 3.73
C ASN A 142 16.26 -12.20 4.37
N ASP A 143 17.00 -11.10 4.52
CA ASP A 143 16.54 -9.89 5.21
C ASP A 143 15.45 -9.14 4.42
N ASP A 144 15.48 -9.17 3.09
CA ASP A 144 14.49 -8.51 2.23
C ASP A 144 13.10 -9.15 2.37
N LEU A 145 13.07 -10.50 2.38
CA LEU A 145 11.84 -11.24 2.59
C LEU A 145 11.26 -10.98 3.99
N ARG A 146 12.12 -10.92 5.01
CA ARG A 146 11.68 -10.60 6.39
C ARG A 146 11.07 -9.20 6.48
N TYR A 147 11.64 -8.22 5.78
CA TYR A 147 11.14 -6.85 5.76
C TYR A 147 9.78 -6.69 5.05
N ILE A 148 9.65 -7.26 3.84
CA ILE A 148 8.41 -7.16 3.04
C ILE A 148 7.22 -7.81 3.76
N PHE A 149 7.41 -8.99 4.34
CA PHE A 149 6.32 -9.70 5.03
C PHE A 149 6.02 -9.13 6.43
N GLY A 150 7.01 -8.62 7.15
CA GLY A 150 6.78 -7.91 8.42
C GLY A 150 5.94 -6.63 8.24
N ARG A 151 6.18 -5.89 7.15
CA ARG A 151 5.39 -4.71 6.75
C ARG A 151 3.92 -5.05 6.45
N LEU A 152 3.67 -6.18 5.77
CA LEU A 152 2.31 -6.64 5.45
C LEU A 152 1.51 -7.03 6.70
N ALA A 153 2.18 -7.57 7.72
CA ALA A 153 1.55 -7.95 8.99
C ALA A 153 1.07 -6.75 9.82
N LEU A 154 1.70 -5.57 9.67
CA LEU A 154 1.44 -4.41 10.51
C LEU A 154 0.23 -3.56 10.07
N GLY A 155 -0.24 -3.67 8.82
CA GLY A 155 -1.51 -3.11 8.38
C GLY A 155 -1.77 -1.62 8.69
N VAL A 156 -0.74 -0.76 8.82
CA VAL A 156 -0.93 0.64 9.24
C VAL A 156 -1.09 1.57 8.04
N ASN A 157 -2.19 2.34 8.01
CA ASN A 157 -2.37 3.56 7.22
C ASN A 157 -2.59 4.72 8.19
N SER A 158 -1.78 5.78 8.10
CA SER A 158 -1.95 7.02 8.88
C SER A 158 -2.27 8.19 7.93
N ASN A 159 -3.35 8.93 8.21
CA ASN A 159 -3.68 10.17 7.52
C ASN A 159 -3.50 11.33 8.51
N ASN A 160 -2.49 12.18 8.32
CA ASN A 160 -2.26 13.37 9.14
C ASN A 160 -2.52 14.62 8.28
N THR A 161 -3.73 15.17 8.33
CA THR A 161 -4.13 16.34 7.52
C THR A 161 -4.21 17.62 8.34
N GLU A 162 -4.36 17.50 9.66
CA GLU A 162 -4.53 18.63 10.60
C GLU A 162 -3.25 19.44 10.77
N ASP A 163 -2.09 18.79 10.85
CA ASP A 163 -0.77 19.44 10.98
C ASP A 163 -0.45 20.38 9.80
N ALA A 164 -0.95 20.06 8.60
CA ALA A 164 -0.62 20.79 7.38
C ALA A 164 -1.45 22.07 7.17
N THR A 165 -2.59 22.22 7.87
CA THR A 165 -3.55 23.31 7.63
C THR A 165 -3.66 24.30 8.79
N ALA A 166 -3.09 23.98 9.95
CA ALA A 166 -3.09 24.85 11.12
C ALA A 166 -2.41 26.21 10.86
N LYS A 167 -2.94 27.26 11.49
CA LYS A 167 -2.48 28.65 11.36
C LYS A 167 -2.40 29.33 12.72
N VAL A 168 -1.41 30.20 12.89
CA VAL A 168 -1.21 31.04 14.08
C VAL A 168 -1.37 32.49 13.69
N CYS A 169 -2.30 33.20 14.33
CA CYS A 169 -2.60 34.59 14.01
C CYS A 169 -1.95 35.57 14.99
N GLU A 170 -1.66 36.78 14.51
CA GLU A 170 -1.10 37.84 15.33
C GLU A 170 -2.09 38.34 16.39
N PRO A 171 -1.64 38.67 17.61
CA PRO A 171 -2.54 39.16 18.66
C PRO A 171 -3.22 40.48 18.30
N ASN A 172 -2.53 41.31 17.54
CA ASN A 172 -2.97 42.65 17.17
C ASN A 172 -3.71 42.71 15.83
N ASP A 173 -3.70 41.61 15.05
CA ASP A 173 -4.33 41.54 13.74
C ASP A 173 -4.76 40.10 13.41
N SER A 174 -6.05 39.82 13.59
CA SER A 174 -6.64 38.51 13.31
C SER A 174 -6.58 38.11 11.83
N ASN A 175 -6.33 39.06 10.92
CA ASN A 175 -6.19 38.75 9.49
C ASN A 175 -4.76 38.31 9.12
N LYS A 176 -3.79 38.50 10.03
CA LYS A 176 -2.39 38.18 9.79
C LYS A 176 -2.05 36.84 10.44
N CYS A 177 -2.25 35.77 9.69
CA CYS A 177 -2.04 34.40 10.14
C CYS A 177 -0.92 33.70 9.36
N TYR A 178 -0.19 32.83 10.06
CA TYR A 178 0.99 32.15 9.57
C TYR A 178 0.87 30.64 9.74
N THR A 179 1.27 29.89 8.73
CA THR A 179 1.43 28.43 8.76
C THR A 179 2.80 28.05 9.31
N LEU A 180 2.98 26.78 9.71
CA LEU A 180 4.26 26.27 10.22
C LEU A 180 5.41 26.58 9.27
N ALA A 181 5.29 26.12 8.02
CA ALA A 181 6.21 26.46 6.95
C ALA A 181 5.59 27.51 6.00
N PRO A 182 6.39 28.46 5.48
CA PRO A 182 7.81 28.70 5.78
C PRO A 182 8.04 29.66 6.96
N TYR A 183 6.99 30.33 7.46
CA TYR A 183 7.15 31.50 8.33
C TYR A 183 7.49 31.14 9.78
N LEU A 184 6.67 30.33 10.46
CA LEU A 184 6.88 30.03 11.88
C LEU A 184 8.18 29.25 12.10
N GLU A 185 8.53 28.33 11.20
CA GLU A 185 9.82 27.64 11.21
C GLU A 185 10.99 28.62 11.12
N ARG A 186 10.96 29.55 10.16
CA ARG A 186 12.01 30.57 10.01
C ARG A 186 12.08 31.49 11.21
N LEU A 187 10.92 31.89 11.75
CA LEU A 187 10.83 32.72 12.95
C LEU A 187 11.51 32.02 14.13
N MET A 188 11.17 30.76 14.38
CA MET A 188 11.75 29.97 15.47
C MET A 188 13.26 29.70 15.28
N GLN A 189 13.78 29.77 14.06
CA GLN A 189 15.20 29.59 13.76
C GLN A 189 16.03 30.87 13.95
N ILE A 190 15.48 32.04 13.60
CA ILE A 190 16.25 33.28 13.47
C ILE A 190 15.99 34.25 14.63
N GLU A 191 14.76 34.29 15.14
CA GLU A 191 14.39 35.26 16.17
C GLU A 191 15.06 34.97 17.50
N LYS A 192 15.37 36.04 18.23
CA LYS A 192 15.94 35.99 19.59
C LYS A 192 15.05 36.63 20.64
N ASP A 193 13.99 37.31 20.21
CA ASP A 193 13.00 37.87 21.10
C ASP A 193 12.20 36.72 21.74
N TYR A 194 12.32 36.61 23.05
CA TYR A 194 11.69 35.57 23.85
C TYR A 194 10.16 35.58 23.74
N ASP A 195 9.56 36.78 23.78
CA ASP A 195 8.10 36.92 23.75
C ASP A 195 7.56 36.50 22.37
N ARG A 196 8.34 36.80 21.32
CA ARG A 196 8.00 36.39 19.95
C ARG A 196 8.09 34.89 19.73
N LEU A 197 9.11 34.25 20.30
CA LEU A 197 9.28 32.79 20.26
C LEU A 197 8.18 32.06 21.03
N ILE A 198 7.79 32.55 22.21
CA ILE A 198 6.68 31.98 22.98
C ILE A 198 5.37 32.11 22.23
N TRP A 199 5.08 33.28 21.65
CA TRP A 199 3.87 33.46 20.87
C TRP A 199 3.77 32.43 19.74
N ALA A 200 4.85 32.24 18.98
CA ALA A 200 4.88 31.27 17.88
C ALA A 200 4.74 29.83 18.38
N TRP A 201 5.50 29.44 19.41
CA TRP A 201 5.48 28.09 19.98
C TRP A 201 4.12 27.74 20.59
N LYS A 202 3.61 28.62 21.45
CA LYS A 202 2.33 28.42 22.14
C LYS A 202 1.18 28.48 21.15
N GLY A 203 1.17 29.48 20.26
CA GLY A 203 0.12 29.64 19.25
C GLY A 203 0.02 28.43 18.32
N TRP A 204 1.16 27.82 17.96
CA TRP A 204 1.17 26.59 17.16
C TRP A 204 0.56 25.40 17.91
N HIS A 205 0.96 25.17 19.16
CA HIS A 205 0.38 24.10 19.99
C HIS A 205 -1.09 24.33 20.31
N ASP A 206 -1.49 25.58 20.51
CA ASP A 206 -2.88 25.95 20.76
C ASP A 206 -3.76 25.73 19.52
N GLY A 207 -3.23 26.03 18.32
CA GLY A 207 -3.96 25.92 17.05
C GLY A 207 -3.94 24.53 16.42
N CYS A 208 -2.82 23.82 16.51
CA CYS A 208 -2.64 22.47 15.95
C CYS A 208 -2.81 21.38 17.03
N GLY A 209 -2.02 21.46 18.10
CA GLY A 209 -1.95 20.42 19.13
C GLY A 209 -3.31 20.14 19.82
N ASN A 210 -4.09 21.18 20.11
CA ASN A 210 -5.43 21.02 20.68
C ASN A 210 -6.42 20.34 19.73
N GLN A 211 -6.27 20.51 18.41
CA GLN A 211 -7.12 19.86 17.42
C GLN A 211 -6.76 18.38 17.27
N VAL A 212 -5.46 18.08 17.27
CA VAL A 212 -4.93 16.72 17.14
C VAL A 212 -5.19 15.87 18.38
N HIS A 213 -5.12 16.45 19.59
CA HIS A 213 -5.22 15.73 20.86
C HIS A 213 -6.41 14.74 20.96
N PRO A 214 -7.69 15.13 20.70
CA PRO A 214 -8.82 14.19 20.79
C PRO A 214 -8.76 13.05 19.76
N VAL A 215 -8.27 13.32 18.55
CA VAL A 215 -8.17 12.33 17.47
C VAL A 215 -7.00 11.38 17.74
N TYR A 216 -5.91 11.88 18.31
CA TYR A 216 -4.71 11.12 18.63
C TYR A 216 -4.98 9.97 19.61
N LEU A 217 -5.82 10.18 20.63
CA LEU A 217 -6.19 9.12 21.57
C LEU A 217 -6.88 7.95 20.87
N SER A 218 -7.88 8.25 20.03
CA SER A 218 -8.60 7.24 19.26
C SER A 218 -7.68 6.54 18.26
N TYR A 219 -6.77 7.28 17.63
CA TYR A 219 -5.75 6.74 16.74
C TYR A 219 -4.83 5.74 17.46
N VAL A 220 -4.32 6.08 18.65
CA VAL A 220 -3.48 5.19 19.46
C VAL A 220 -4.24 3.93 19.90
N ASP A 221 -5.51 4.06 20.28
CA ASP A 221 -6.34 2.90 20.63
C ASP A 221 -6.54 1.96 19.44
N LEU A 222 -6.78 2.50 18.25
CA LEU A 222 -6.89 1.72 17.01
C LEU A 222 -5.56 1.03 16.66
N LEU A 223 -4.43 1.73 16.81
CA LEU A 223 -3.10 1.13 16.63
C LEU A 223 -2.86 -0.01 17.61
N ASN A 224 -3.14 0.22 18.91
CA ASN A 224 -2.97 -0.78 19.95
C ASN A 224 -3.87 -2.00 19.73
N LYS A 225 -5.12 -1.79 19.29
CA LYS A 225 -6.04 -2.86 18.93
C LYS A 225 -5.50 -3.66 17.75
N ASN A 226 -5.06 -2.98 16.69
CA ASN A 226 -4.45 -3.63 15.53
C ASN A 226 -3.25 -4.48 15.95
N VAL A 227 -2.33 -3.95 16.76
CA VAL A 227 -1.17 -4.70 17.27
C VAL A 227 -1.59 -5.90 18.13
N LYS A 228 -2.62 -5.80 18.98
CA LYS A 228 -3.11 -6.94 19.76
C LYS A 228 -3.73 -8.04 18.90
N GLU A 229 -4.47 -7.65 17.86
CA GLU A 229 -5.12 -8.58 16.93
C GLU A 229 -4.13 -9.17 15.92
N ASN A 230 -3.04 -8.45 15.64
CA ASN A 230 -2.10 -8.76 14.56
C ASN A 230 -0.66 -9.06 14.97
N GLY A 231 -0.36 -9.10 16.27
CA GLY A 231 0.95 -9.41 16.86
C GLY A 231 1.48 -10.79 16.53
#